data_AF-A0A2V5IGX2-F1
#
_entry.id   AF-A0A2V5IGX2-F1
#
_cell.length_a   1.000
_cell.length_b   1.000
_cell.length_c   1.000
_cell.angle_alpha   90.00
_cell.angle_beta   90.00
_cell.angle_gamma   90.00
#
_symmetry.space_group_name_H-M   'P 1'
#
loop_
_entity.id
_entity.type
_entity.pdbx_description
1 polymer ?
#
loop_
_entity_poly.entity_id
_entity_poly.type
_entity_poly.pdbx_seq_one_letter_code
_entity_poly.pdbx_strand_id
1 'polypeptide(L)'
;MADTVNVLTYLRSTTQLDLDSLDLEAARNGGLDGPWTDATSNPAESYFQLQKEENKDLVAQAIDIAQDLHQKYPGVTLAELRVEIATALLAKRVLPYITGAVHVMVNPCHAFSTTKVIQTCLRYHEIFHHIDPHFDPSRLVIKISATFEGLKACHALRAKNIQTLATTIFTMEQAVLAGEAGCVSISPFVHELKAGFDDTYKDQDPLLDLCVQAQEYYVQHEISTRVKACSCMSVEEILQLAGVAAHTIPPEDLERLAGMNEAVDSLEKKSLFRSNASVALQQQLPRSYIENEAGYRVHFAASDGGRGQARLFQAIAIFADFQHKVERVMGGQ
;
A
#
# COMPACT_ATOMS: atom_id res chain seq x y z
N MET A 1 -21.16 33.29 10.68
CA MET A 1 -21.40 31.86 10.40
C MET A 1 -20.02 31.22 10.38
N ALA A 2 -19.82 30.05 10.99
CA ALA A 2 -18.54 29.38 10.86
C ALA A 2 -18.32 29.05 9.37
N ASP A 3 -17.16 29.37 8.83
CA ASP A 3 -16.85 29.07 7.43
C ASP A 3 -16.78 27.54 7.27
N THR A 4 -17.79 26.98 6.61
CA THR A 4 -17.85 25.55 6.29
C THR A 4 -17.15 25.30 4.96
N VAL A 5 -16.41 24.20 4.88
CA VAL A 5 -15.71 23.74 3.67
C VAL A 5 -16.19 22.33 3.32
N ASN A 6 -16.10 21.99 2.03
CA ASN A 6 -16.26 20.61 1.59
C ASN A 6 -15.16 19.73 2.22
N VAL A 7 -15.53 18.59 2.79
CA VAL A 7 -14.61 17.75 3.56
C VAL A 7 -13.53 17.13 2.66
N LEU A 8 -13.86 16.73 1.43
CA LEU A 8 -12.87 16.23 0.47
C LEU A 8 -11.86 17.31 0.08
N THR A 9 -12.32 18.54 -0.20
CA THR A 9 -11.44 19.69 -0.49
C THR A 9 -10.49 19.97 0.67
N TYR A 10 -11.01 19.98 1.91
CA TYR A 10 -10.16 20.14 3.10
C TYR A 10 -9.11 19.03 3.20
N LEU A 11 -9.51 17.78 3.02
CA LEU A 11 -8.58 16.65 3.11
C LEU A 11 -7.47 16.74 2.06
N ARG A 12 -7.80 17.07 0.80
CA ARG A 12 -6.80 17.29 -0.26
C ARG A 12 -5.84 18.46 0.03
N SER A 13 -6.27 19.45 0.81
CA SER A 13 -5.40 20.57 1.21
C SER A 13 -4.34 20.19 2.25
N THR A 14 -4.51 19.06 2.94
CA THR A 14 -3.61 18.61 4.02
C THR A 14 -2.92 17.28 3.75
N THR A 15 -3.47 16.47 2.83
CA THR A 15 -3.05 15.08 2.59
C THR A 15 -3.18 14.74 1.10
N GLN A 16 -2.18 14.06 0.55
CA GLN A 16 -2.29 13.45 -0.78
C GLN A 16 -3.34 12.33 -0.76
N LEU A 17 -4.27 12.33 -1.72
CA LEU A 17 -5.27 11.25 -1.85
C LEU A 17 -4.96 10.33 -3.02
N ASP A 18 -4.95 9.04 -2.70
CA ASP A 18 -4.67 7.94 -3.60
C ASP A 18 -5.87 7.01 -3.68
N LEU A 19 -6.05 6.40 -4.84
CA LEU A 19 -7.10 5.43 -5.10
C LEU A 19 -6.66 4.04 -4.63
N ASP A 20 -7.39 3.40 -3.71
CA ASP A 20 -7.12 2.00 -3.32
C ASP A 20 -7.80 0.99 -4.24
N SER A 21 -7.65 1.16 -5.55
CA SER A 21 -8.25 0.29 -6.57
C SER A 21 -7.54 0.43 -7.92
N LEU A 22 -7.68 -0.60 -8.76
CA LEU A 22 -7.38 -0.55 -10.20
C LEU A 22 -8.64 -0.54 -11.08
N ASP A 23 -9.79 -0.21 -10.50
CA ASP A 23 -11.04 0.02 -11.21
C ASP A 23 -10.92 1.23 -12.14
N LEU A 24 -11.33 1.08 -13.41
CA LEU A 24 -11.19 2.12 -14.42
C LEU A 24 -12.19 3.27 -14.21
N GLU A 25 -13.39 2.97 -13.75
CA GLU A 25 -14.41 3.99 -13.49
C GLU A 25 -14.04 4.81 -12.26
N ALA A 26 -13.59 4.15 -11.18
CA ALA A 26 -13.08 4.83 -10.00
C ALA A 26 -11.84 5.70 -10.31
N ALA A 27 -10.93 5.21 -11.14
CA ALA A 27 -9.76 5.99 -11.59
C ALA A 27 -10.18 7.26 -12.34
N ARG A 28 -11.22 7.19 -13.17
CA ARG A 28 -11.78 8.36 -13.88
C ARG A 28 -12.48 9.33 -12.92
N ASN A 29 -13.05 8.83 -11.83
CA ASN A 29 -13.77 9.62 -10.84
C ASN A 29 -12.88 9.98 -9.64
N GLY A 30 -12.04 11.01 -9.80
CA GLY A 30 -11.23 11.57 -8.70
C GLY A 30 -11.98 12.45 -7.70
N GLY A 31 -13.29 12.62 -7.87
CA GLY A 31 -14.10 13.54 -7.08
C GLY A 31 -13.76 15.02 -7.32
N LEU A 32 -14.30 15.90 -6.48
CA LEU A 32 -14.00 17.33 -6.49
C LEU A 32 -12.51 17.57 -6.21
N ASP A 33 -11.91 18.51 -6.95
CA ASP A 33 -10.49 18.86 -6.86
C ASP A 33 -9.53 17.68 -7.14
N GLY A 34 -10.03 16.63 -7.81
CA GLY A 34 -9.23 15.54 -8.39
C GLY A 34 -8.38 15.99 -9.59
N PRO A 35 -7.56 15.09 -10.17
CA PRO A 35 -7.62 13.62 -10.08
C PRO A 35 -7.02 13.02 -8.79
N TRP A 36 -7.01 11.68 -8.72
CA TRP A 36 -6.19 10.93 -7.76
C TRP A 36 -4.70 11.16 -8.00
N THR A 37 -3.89 11.01 -6.95
CA THR A 37 -2.43 11.08 -7.11
C THR A 37 -1.85 9.73 -7.47
N ASP A 38 -1.84 8.76 -6.55
CA ASP A 38 -1.42 7.38 -6.83
C ASP A 38 -2.66 6.46 -6.95
N ALA A 39 -2.46 5.25 -7.50
CA ALA A 39 -3.43 4.16 -7.43
C ALA A 39 -2.75 2.89 -6.92
N THR A 40 -3.32 2.24 -5.90
CA THR A 40 -2.72 1.07 -5.25
C THR A 40 -3.53 -0.19 -5.45
N SER A 41 -2.81 -1.30 -5.56
CA SER A 41 -3.40 -2.63 -5.62
C SER A 41 -2.82 -3.55 -4.56
N ASN A 42 -3.45 -4.71 -4.42
CA ASN A 42 -3.04 -5.81 -3.57
C ASN A 42 -3.67 -7.11 -4.16
N PRO A 43 -3.31 -8.30 -3.66
CA PRO A 43 -3.86 -9.55 -4.20
C PRO A 43 -5.40 -9.65 -4.15
N ALA A 44 -6.05 -9.05 -3.15
CA ALA A 44 -7.51 -9.02 -3.09
C ALA A 44 -8.12 -8.13 -4.18
N GLU A 45 -7.55 -6.95 -4.39
CA GLU A 45 -7.96 -6.05 -5.47
C GLU A 45 -7.77 -6.70 -6.85
N SER A 46 -6.62 -7.33 -7.11
CA SER A 46 -6.40 -8.09 -8.35
C SER A 46 -7.43 -9.22 -8.51
N TYR A 47 -7.75 -9.94 -7.43
CA TYR A 47 -8.77 -10.98 -7.44
C TYR A 47 -10.16 -10.43 -7.81
N PHE A 48 -10.59 -9.33 -7.20
CA PHE A 48 -11.91 -8.76 -7.49
C PHE A 48 -11.99 -8.16 -8.89
N GLN A 49 -10.98 -7.41 -9.33
CA GLN A 49 -10.97 -6.82 -10.68
C GLN A 49 -10.95 -7.89 -11.77
N LEU A 50 -10.10 -8.92 -11.65
CA LEU A 50 -9.97 -9.93 -12.70
C LEU A 50 -11.16 -10.90 -12.81
N GLN A 51 -12.11 -10.84 -11.88
CA GLN A 51 -13.38 -11.55 -11.99
C GLN A 51 -14.48 -10.75 -12.71
N LYS A 52 -14.31 -9.44 -12.89
CA LYS A 52 -15.34 -8.61 -13.54
C LYS A 52 -15.40 -8.93 -15.04
N GLU A 53 -16.63 -9.04 -15.56
CA GLU A 53 -16.91 -9.32 -16.98
C GLU A 53 -16.19 -8.37 -17.92
N GLU A 54 -16.19 -7.07 -17.60
CA GLU A 54 -15.54 -6.00 -18.35
C GLU A 54 -14.02 -6.16 -18.49
N ASN A 55 -13.40 -7.02 -17.67
CA ASN A 55 -11.96 -7.28 -17.69
C ASN A 55 -11.58 -8.58 -18.43
N LYS A 56 -12.53 -9.29 -19.05
CA LYS A 56 -12.25 -10.56 -19.75
C LYS A 56 -11.24 -10.43 -20.89
N ASP A 57 -11.32 -9.38 -21.69
CA ASP A 57 -10.37 -9.16 -22.79
C ASP A 57 -8.95 -8.90 -22.26
N LEU A 58 -8.85 -8.20 -21.12
CA LEU A 58 -7.58 -7.96 -20.42
C LEU A 58 -7.01 -9.27 -19.86
N VAL A 59 -7.86 -10.14 -19.29
CA VAL A 59 -7.45 -11.47 -18.83
C VAL A 59 -6.93 -12.32 -19.99
N ALA A 60 -7.62 -12.33 -21.14
CA ALA A 60 -7.16 -13.03 -22.34
C ALA A 60 -5.80 -12.50 -22.82
N GLN A 61 -5.63 -11.18 -22.88
CA GLN A 61 -4.36 -10.54 -23.20
C GLN A 61 -3.23 -10.95 -22.24
N ALA A 62 -3.52 -11.05 -20.93
CA ALA A 62 -2.53 -11.47 -19.94
C ALA A 62 -2.10 -12.92 -20.13
N ILE A 63 -3.05 -13.80 -20.50
CA ILE A 63 -2.78 -15.21 -20.81
C ILE A 63 -1.84 -15.34 -22.00
N ASP A 64 -2.08 -14.57 -23.07
CA ASP A 64 -1.27 -14.60 -24.28
C ASP A 64 0.17 -14.09 -24.01
N ILE A 65 0.31 -12.93 -23.36
CA ILE A 65 1.63 -12.39 -23.00
C ILE A 65 2.40 -13.36 -22.08
N ALA A 66 1.70 -14.04 -21.16
CA ALA A 66 2.34 -15.00 -20.28
C ALA A 66 2.94 -16.19 -21.04
N GLN A 67 2.31 -16.65 -22.13
CA GLN A 67 2.85 -17.74 -22.96
C GLN A 67 4.19 -17.35 -23.58
N ASP A 68 4.32 -16.10 -24.04
CA ASP A 68 5.55 -15.58 -24.64
C ASP A 68 6.69 -15.38 -23.62
N LEU A 69 6.34 -14.94 -22.41
CA LEU A 69 7.32 -14.59 -21.39
C LEU A 69 7.71 -15.76 -20.47
N HIS A 70 6.89 -16.80 -20.34
CA HIS A 70 7.08 -17.84 -19.32
C HIS A 70 8.43 -18.55 -19.40
N GLN A 71 8.94 -18.78 -20.61
CA GLN A 71 10.25 -19.42 -20.82
C GLN A 71 11.42 -18.63 -20.19
N LYS A 72 11.26 -17.32 -19.99
CA LYS A 72 12.27 -16.48 -19.32
C LYS A 72 12.31 -16.68 -17.80
N TYR A 73 11.26 -17.28 -17.22
CA TYR A 73 11.08 -17.39 -15.78
C TYR A 73 10.82 -18.84 -15.33
N PRO A 74 11.82 -19.74 -15.44
CA PRO A 74 11.65 -21.19 -15.19
C PRO A 74 11.26 -21.56 -13.74
N GLY A 75 11.32 -20.61 -12.80
CA GLY A 75 10.91 -20.80 -11.39
C GLY A 75 9.56 -20.20 -11.03
N VAL A 76 8.82 -19.67 -12.01
CA VAL A 76 7.53 -19.01 -11.82
C VAL A 76 6.46 -19.86 -12.47
N THR A 77 5.34 -20.09 -11.78
CA THR A 77 4.23 -20.83 -12.39
C THR A 77 3.55 -19.96 -13.45
N LEU A 78 2.93 -20.58 -14.46
CA LEU A 78 2.20 -19.82 -15.48
C LEU A 78 1.05 -19.02 -14.86
N ALA A 79 0.38 -19.56 -13.84
CA ALA A 79 -0.69 -18.85 -13.11
C ALA A 79 -0.16 -17.60 -12.38
N GLU A 80 0.96 -17.72 -11.66
CA GLU A 80 1.61 -16.58 -10.99
C GLU A 80 1.99 -15.49 -12.01
N LEU A 81 2.64 -15.87 -13.11
CA LEU A 81 3.05 -14.92 -14.15
C LEU A 81 1.85 -14.22 -14.80
N ARG A 82 0.75 -14.94 -15.07
CA ARG A 82 -0.49 -14.37 -15.59
C ARG A 82 -1.08 -13.34 -14.65
N VAL A 83 -1.07 -13.58 -13.33
CA VAL A 83 -1.57 -12.63 -12.33
C VAL A 83 -0.75 -11.34 -12.34
N GLU A 84 0.58 -11.44 -12.40
CA GLU A 84 1.47 -10.27 -12.45
C GLU A 84 1.25 -9.44 -13.73
N ILE A 85 1.16 -10.10 -14.89
CA ILE A 85 0.87 -9.44 -16.16
C ILE A 85 -0.51 -8.80 -16.15
N ALA A 86 -1.54 -9.50 -15.68
CA ALA A 86 -2.90 -8.98 -15.61
C ALA A 86 -2.97 -7.77 -14.66
N THR A 87 -2.29 -7.82 -13.52
CA THR A 87 -2.19 -6.69 -12.60
C THR A 87 -1.45 -5.51 -13.24
N ALA A 88 -0.38 -5.76 -14.00
CA ALA A 88 0.32 -4.70 -14.74
C ALA A 88 -0.54 -4.08 -15.85
N LEU A 89 -1.37 -4.87 -16.55
CA LEU A 89 -2.33 -4.37 -17.53
C LEU A 89 -3.43 -3.50 -16.88
N LEU A 90 -3.98 -3.95 -15.75
CA LEU A 90 -4.93 -3.16 -14.96
C LEU A 90 -4.31 -1.83 -14.52
N ALA A 91 -3.09 -1.89 -13.97
CA ALA A 91 -2.34 -0.72 -13.53
C ALA A 91 -2.06 0.25 -14.70
N LYS A 92 -1.61 -0.26 -15.85
CA LYS A 92 -1.40 0.56 -17.05
C LYS A 92 -2.68 1.29 -17.48
N ARG A 93 -3.84 0.64 -17.34
CA ARG A 93 -5.14 1.20 -17.74
C ARG A 93 -5.58 2.39 -16.88
N VAL A 94 -5.16 2.46 -15.61
CA VAL A 94 -5.50 3.57 -14.70
C VAL A 94 -4.52 4.74 -14.76
N LEU A 95 -3.27 4.53 -15.20
CA LEU A 95 -2.22 5.56 -15.27
C LEU A 95 -2.61 6.89 -15.94
N PRO A 96 -3.43 6.93 -17.00
CA PRO A 96 -3.84 8.20 -17.62
C PRO A 96 -4.71 9.09 -16.72
N TYR A 97 -5.31 8.53 -15.66
CA TYR A 97 -6.28 9.23 -14.79
C TYR A 97 -5.72 9.58 -13.42
N ILE A 98 -4.43 9.30 -13.18
CA ILE A 98 -3.73 9.64 -11.94
C ILE A 98 -2.49 10.47 -12.27
N THR A 99 -2.05 11.34 -11.37
CA THR A 99 -0.86 12.21 -11.61
C THR A 99 0.46 11.58 -11.17
N GLY A 100 0.40 10.62 -10.25
CA GLY A 100 1.53 9.94 -9.64
C GLY A 100 1.72 8.52 -10.18
N ALA A 101 1.93 7.56 -9.29
CA ALA A 101 2.36 6.20 -9.62
C ALA A 101 1.26 5.15 -9.41
N VAL A 102 1.41 4.01 -10.08
CA VAL A 102 0.70 2.78 -9.74
C VAL A 102 1.53 1.94 -8.77
N HIS A 103 0.85 1.33 -7.81
CA HIS A 103 1.48 0.53 -6.78
C HIS A 103 1.01 -0.93 -6.87
N VAL A 104 1.88 -1.83 -7.34
CA VAL A 104 1.56 -3.26 -7.48
C VAL A 104 2.28 -4.08 -6.41
N MET A 105 1.66 -5.16 -5.93
CA MET A 105 2.20 -5.95 -4.82
C MET A 105 2.94 -7.20 -5.30
N VAL A 106 4.09 -7.49 -4.66
CA VAL A 106 4.77 -8.78 -4.80
C VAL A 106 3.87 -9.90 -4.27
N ASN A 107 3.90 -11.06 -4.92
CA ASN A 107 3.20 -12.25 -4.44
C ASN A 107 3.50 -12.48 -2.93
N PRO A 108 2.50 -12.40 -2.04
CA PRO A 108 2.69 -12.49 -0.60
C PRO A 108 3.22 -13.86 -0.14
N CYS A 109 3.09 -14.92 -0.95
CA CYS A 109 3.70 -16.22 -0.69
C CYS A 109 5.23 -16.16 -0.70
N HIS A 110 5.83 -15.11 -1.26
CA HIS A 110 7.27 -14.87 -1.26
C HIS A 110 7.75 -13.94 -0.15
N ALA A 111 6.86 -13.47 0.73
CA ALA A 111 7.16 -12.44 1.74
C ALA A 111 8.35 -12.79 2.67
N PHE A 112 8.68 -14.07 2.85
CA PHE A 112 9.80 -14.52 3.69
C PHE A 112 11.05 -14.93 2.88
N SER A 113 11.15 -14.50 1.61
CA SER A 113 12.30 -14.79 0.76
C SER A 113 12.80 -13.53 0.06
N THR A 114 13.90 -12.95 0.59
CA THR A 114 14.55 -11.78 -0.01
C THR A 114 14.84 -11.97 -1.50
N THR A 115 15.39 -13.13 -1.88
CA THR A 115 15.71 -13.43 -3.29
C THR A 115 14.47 -13.43 -4.18
N LYS A 116 13.38 -14.10 -3.76
CA LYS A 116 12.16 -14.15 -4.56
C LYS A 116 11.49 -12.78 -4.67
N VAL A 117 11.48 -12.00 -3.58
CA VAL A 117 10.97 -10.61 -3.60
C VAL A 117 11.73 -9.76 -4.62
N ILE A 118 13.07 -9.79 -4.59
CA ILE A 118 13.91 -9.06 -5.56
C ILE A 118 13.60 -9.52 -7.00
N GLN A 119 13.51 -10.83 -7.23
CA GLN A 119 13.22 -11.39 -8.55
C GLN A 119 11.84 -10.95 -9.07
N THR A 120 10.81 -10.94 -8.23
CA THR A 120 9.49 -10.44 -8.62
C THR A 120 9.50 -8.94 -8.93
N CYS A 121 10.25 -8.12 -8.18
CA CYS A 121 10.36 -6.69 -8.47
C CYS A 121 11.01 -6.43 -9.83
N LEU A 122 12.11 -7.14 -10.14
CA LEU A 122 12.78 -7.05 -11.44
C LEU A 122 11.85 -7.49 -12.57
N ARG A 123 11.11 -8.58 -12.35
CA ARG A 123 10.15 -9.12 -13.32
C ARG A 123 9.00 -8.15 -13.58
N TYR A 124 8.46 -7.46 -12.57
CA TYR A 124 7.46 -6.41 -12.79
C TYR A 124 7.98 -5.31 -13.72
N HIS A 125 9.20 -4.81 -13.52
CA HIS A 125 9.77 -3.82 -14.43
C HIS A 125 9.90 -4.35 -15.87
N GLU A 126 10.32 -5.60 -16.05
CA GLU A 126 10.37 -6.23 -17.38
C GLU A 126 8.97 -6.40 -18.01
N ILE A 127 7.97 -6.79 -17.22
CA ILE A 127 6.57 -6.91 -17.65
C ILE A 127 6.02 -5.55 -18.09
N PHE A 128 6.18 -4.50 -17.30
CA PHE A 128 5.70 -3.16 -17.64
C PHE A 128 6.36 -2.65 -18.93
N HIS A 129 7.68 -2.84 -19.08
CA HIS A 129 8.40 -2.47 -20.30
C HIS A 129 7.96 -3.30 -21.52
N HIS A 130 7.63 -4.58 -21.33
CA HIS A 130 7.10 -5.43 -22.40
C HIS A 130 5.70 -5.00 -22.85
N ILE A 131 4.82 -4.66 -21.90
CA ILE A 131 3.46 -4.17 -22.18
C ILE A 131 3.48 -2.77 -22.81
N ASP A 132 4.47 -1.94 -22.45
CA ASP A 132 4.65 -0.59 -22.98
C ASP A 132 6.14 -0.22 -23.01
N PRO A 133 6.79 -0.26 -24.20
CA PRO A 133 8.20 0.09 -24.35
C PRO A 133 8.53 1.54 -23.95
N HIS A 134 7.53 2.41 -23.85
CA HIS A 134 7.67 3.81 -23.44
C HIS A 134 7.23 4.06 -22.00
N PHE A 135 6.96 3.01 -21.23
CA PHE A 135 6.60 3.13 -19.81
C PHE A 135 7.66 3.90 -19.02
N ASP A 136 7.22 4.92 -18.28
CA ASP A 136 8.09 5.64 -17.34
C ASP A 136 8.23 4.80 -16.04
N PRO A 137 9.42 4.23 -15.75
CA PRO A 137 9.62 3.41 -14.57
C PRO A 137 9.46 4.20 -13.26
N SER A 138 9.48 5.55 -13.30
CA SER A 138 9.25 6.37 -12.10
C SER A 138 7.79 6.32 -11.63
N ARG A 139 6.86 5.89 -12.50
CA ARG A 139 5.43 5.73 -12.20
C ARG A 139 5.06 4.32 -11.70
N LEU A 140 6.05 3.48 -11.37
CA LEU A 140 5.86 2.16 -10.78
C LEU A 140 6.47 2.09 -9.39
N VAL A 141 5.65 1.74 -8.41
CA VAL A 141 6.09 1.43 -7.05
C VAL A 141 5.72 -0.01 -6.72
N ILE A 142 6.68 -0.79 -6.22
CA ILE A 142 6.42 -2.20 -5.86
C ILE A 142 6.15 -2.29 -4.35
N LYS A 143 4.94 -2.73 -3.97
CA LYS A 143 4.53 -3.00 -2.59
C LYS A 143 5.12 -4.33 -2.12
N ILE A 144 5.81 -4.29 -0.98
CA ILE A 144 6.48 -5.43 -0.37
C ILE A 144 6.02 -5.55 1.08
N SER A 145 5.57 -6.74 1.50
CA SER A 145 5.21 -6.98 2.89
C SER A 145 6.39 -6.70 3.81
N ALA A 146 6.18 -5.95 4.89
CA ALA A 146 7.21 -5.51 5.81
C ALA A 146 7.70 -6.60 6.78
N THR A 147 8.05 -7.76 6.24
CA THR A 147 8.89 -8.76 6.91
C THR A 147 10.35 -8.29 6.91
N PHE A 148 11.20 -8.90 7.73
CA PHE A 148 12.63 -8.58 7.70
C PHE A 148 13.24 -8.86 6.31
N GLU A 149 12.88 -10.00 5.72
CA GLU A 149 13.36 -10.43 4.41
C GLU A 149 12.88 -9.49 3.29
N GLY A 150 11.65 -9.00 3.37
CA GLY A 150 11.08 -8.03 2.46
C GLY A 150 11.75 -6.66 2.56
N LEU A 151 11.99 -6.17 3.78
CA LEU A 151 12.69 -4.88 3.98
C LEU A 151 14.17 -4.96 3.59
N LYS A 152 14.83 -6.10 3.78
CA LYS A 152 16.15 -6.37 3.18
C LYS A 152 16.12 -6.31 1.65
N ALA A 153 15.07 -6.84 1.02
CA ALA A 153 14.90 -6.75 -0.42
C ALA A 153 14.72 -5.29 -0.86
N CYS A 154 13.90 -4.49 -0.16
CA CYS A 154 13.75 -3.05 -0.42
C CYS A 154 15.12 -2.34 -0.42
N HIS A 155 15.94 -2.60 0.61
CA HIS A 155 17.28 -2.00 0.71
C HIS A 155 18.18 -2.37 -0.48
N ALA A 156 18.20 -3.63 -0.90
CA ALA A 156 18.97 -4.07 -2.07
C ALA A 156 18.46 -3.46 -3.39
N LEU A 157 17.13 -3.27 -3.52
CA LEU A 157 16.48 -2.72 -4.71
C LEU A 157 16.74 -1.21 -4.88
N ARG A 158 17.03 -0.48 -3.79
CA ARG A 158 17.41 0.93 -3.84
C ARG A 158 18.59 1.19 -4.78
N ALA A 159 19.63 0.35 -4.74
CA ALA A 159 20.80 0.47 -5.61
C ALA A 159 20.48 0.26 -7.11
N LYS A 160 19.30 -0.28 -7.42
CA LYS A 160 18.79 -0.49 -8.77
C LYS A 160 17.77 0.58 -9.20
N ASN A 161 17.56 1.62 -8.37
CA ASN A 161 16.55 2.66 -8.59
C ASN A 161 15.11 2.12 -8.74
N ILE A 162 14.82 0.98 -8.10
CA ILE A 162 13.46 0.42 -8.06
C ILE A 162 12.75 0.99 -6.83
N GLN A 163 11.63 1.68 -7.06
CA GLN A 163 10.85 2.29 -5.99
C GLN A 163 10.03 1.23 -5.28
N THR A 164 10.15 1.18 -3.96
CA THR A 164 9.40 0.22 -3.12
C THR A 164 8.55 0.92 -2.08
N LEU A 165 7.39 0.32 -1.80
CA LEU A 165 6.54 0.65 -0.67
C LEU A 165 6.57 -0.50 0.32
N ALA A 166 6.83 -0.24 1.61
CA ALA A 166 6.65 -1.25 2.64
C ALA A 166 5.19 -1.28 3.12
N THR A 167 4.47 -2.36 2.79
CA THR A 167 3.07 -2.58 3.21
C THR A 167 3.01 -3.50 4.44
N THR A 168 1.82 -3.74 4.99
CA THR A 168 1.61 -4.54 6.21
C THR A 168 2.47 -4.07 7.40
N ILE A 169 2.49 -2.77 7.62
CA ILE A 169 3.19 -2.12 8.75
C ILE A 169 2.20 -2.01 9.92
N PHE A 170 2.57 -2.59 11.06
CA PHE A 170 1.78 -2.60 12.29
C PHE A 170 2.56 -2.11 13.51
N THR A 171 3.86 -1.83 13.36
CA THR A 171 4.71 -1.37 14.46
C THR A 171 5.72 -0.31 14.03
N MET A 172 6.20 0.47 15.01
CA MET A 172 7.28 1.43 14.77
C MET A 172 8.60 0.75 14.39
N GLU A 173 8.89 -0.47 14.87
CA GLU A 173 10.08 -1.21 14.45
C GLU A 173 10.11 -1.45 12.94
N GLN A 174 8.98 -1.84 12.36
CA GLN A 174 8.88 -2.02 10.90
C GLN A 174 9.00 -0.67 10.18
N ALA A 175 8.38 0.40 10.68
CA ALA A 175 8.45 1.74 10.09
C ALA A 175 9.90 2.28 10.08
N VAL A 176 10.63 2.14 11.19
CA VAL A 176 12.05 2.53 11.28
C VAL A 176 12.87 1.78 10.24
N LEU A 177 12.79 0.45 10.23
CA LEU A 177 13.56 -0.37 9.29
C LEU A 177 13.19 -0.09 7.82
N ALA A 178 11.91 0.18 7.51
CA ALA A 178 11.49 0.54 6.18
C ALA A 178 12.04 1.90 5.70
N GLY A 179 12.16 2.87 6.61
CA GLY A 179 12.83 4.14 6.34
C GLY A 179 14.31 3.96 6.03
N GLU A 180 15.01 3.15 6.83
CA GLU A 180 16.42 2.81 6.61
C GLU A 180 16.67 2.01 5.33
N ALA A 181 15.72 1.13 4.99
CA ALA A 181 15.72 0.38 3.73
C ALA A 181 15.54 1.30 2.50
N GLY A 182 15.13 2.55 2.70
CA GLY A 182 14.97 3.52 1.63
C GLY A 182 13.71 3.33 0.79
N CYS A 183 12.65 2.78 1.38
CA CYS A 183 11.33 2.74 0.74
C CYS A 183 10.88 4.19 0.43
N VAL A 184 10.23 4.40 -0.72
CA VAL A 184 9.70 5.74 -1.06
C VAL A 184 8.49 6.10 -0.19
N SER A 185 7.77 5.08 0.27
CA SER A 185 6.70 5.22 1.26
C SER A 185 6.49 3.95 2.07
N ILE A 186 5.76 4.08 3.17
CA ILE A 186 5.23 2.96 3.95
C ILE A 186 3.71 3.04 4.00
N SER A 187 3.06 1.89 4.19
CA SER A 187 1.62 1.82 4.46
C SER A 187 1.34 1.16 5.81
N PRO A 188 1.20 1.97 6.88
CA PRO A 188 0.66 1.52 8.16
C PRO A 188 -0.83 1.20 8.01
N PHE A 189 -1.19 0.01 8.47
CA PHE A 189 -2.58 -0.44 8.46
C PHE A 189 -3.22 0.05 9.75
N VAL A 190 -4.27 0.87 9.63
CA VAL A 190 -5.01 1.36 10.81
C VAL A 190 -5.71 0.20 11.51
N HIS A 191 -6.25 -0.75 10.75
CA HIS A 191 -6.88 -1.94 11.29
C HIS A 191 -6.18 -3.23 10.83
N GLU A 192 -6.39 -4.30 11.60
CA GLU A 192 -6.16 -5.65 11.11
C GLU A 192 -6.88 -5.88 9.79
N LEU A 193 -6.17 -6.41 8.79
CA LEU A 193 -6.71 -6.63 7.45
C LEU A 193 -7.98 -7.51 7.49
N LYS A 194 -8.10 -8.39 8.49
CA LYS A 194 -9.29 -9.20 8.72
C LYS A 194 -10.57 -8.36 8.83
N ALA A 195 -10.52 -7.15 9.42
CA ALA A 195 -11.69 -6.28 9.57
C ALA A 195 -12.31 -5.87 8.22
N GLY A 196 -11.52 -5.81 7.14
CA GLY A 196 -12.02 -5.52 5.80
C GLY A 196 -12.62 -6.72 5.06
N PHE A 197 -12.52 -7.95 5.60
CA PHE A 197 -12.94 -9.18 4.91
C PHE A 197 -13.83 -10.12 5.73
N ASP A 198 -14.09 -9.79 7.00
CA ASP A 198 -14.95 -10.57 7.89
C ASP A 198 -15.87 -9.62 8.65
N ASP A 199 -17.11 -9.47 8.17
CA ASP A 199 -18.15 -8.60 8.76
C ASP A 199 -18.47 -8.95 10.22
N THR A 200 -18.09 -10.16 10.69
CA THR A 200 -18.30 -10.59 12.07
C THR A 200 -17.15 -10.22 13.00
N TYR A 201 -16.02 -9.80 12.43
CA TYR A 201 -14.83 -9.42 13.17
C TYR A 201 -14.71 -7.89 13.24
N LYS A 202 -14.58 -7.39 14.48
CA LYS A 202 -14.30 -5.98 14.74
C LYS A 202 -12.97 -5.86 15.48
N ASP A 203 -12.00 -5.25 14.82
CA ASP A 203 -10.75 -4.86 15.46
C ASP A 203 -11.05 -3.77 16.52
N GLN A 204 -10.63 -4.01 17.75
CA GLN A 204 -10.91 -3.14 18.89
C GLN A 204 -9.79 -2.10 19.11
N ASP A 205 -8.63 -2.29 18.49
CA ASP A 205 -7.41 -1.53 18.77
C ASP A 205 -6.82 -0.91 17.48
N PRO A 206 -7.48 0.11 16.90
CA PRO A 206 -6.99 0.81 15.72
C PRO A 206 -5.64 1.48 15.96
N LEU A 207 -4.75 1.41 14.98
CA LEU A 207 -3.38 1.93 15.00
C LEU A 207 -3.28 3.33 14.36
N LEU A 208 -4.21 4.23 14.65
CA LEU A 208 -4.16 5.61 14.15
C LEU A 208 -2.86 6.32 14.56
N ASP A 209 -2.47 6.16 15.83
CA ASP A 209 -1.26 6.77 16.38
C ASP A 209 0.02 6.29 15.70
N LEU A 210 0.04 5.09 15.11
CA LEU A 210 1.20 4.59 14.38
C LEU A 210 1.52 5.45 13.15
N CYS A 211 0.50 5.95 12.45
CA CYS A 211 0.69 6.84 11.31
C CYS A 211 1.34 8.16 11.73
N VAL A 212 0.86 8.74 12.84
CA VAL A 212 1.39 9.97 13.41
C VAL A 212 2.84 9.77 13.86
N GLN A 213 3.08 8.73 14.66
CA GLN A 213 4.40 8.42 15.20
C GLN A 213 5.43 8.16 14.10
N ALA A 214 5.07 7.40 13.06
CA ALA A 214 5.97 7.11 11.95
C ALA A 214 6.33 8.38 11.16
N GLN A 215 5.35 9.25 10.89
CA GLN A 215 5.59 10.48 10.14
C GLN A 215 6.44 11.47 10.93
N GLU A 216 6.13 11.67 12.22
CA GLU A 216 6.93 12.51 13.10
C GLU A 216 8.36 11.98 13.24
N TYR A 217 8.52 10.66 13.39
CA TYR A 217 9.83 10.02 13.42
C TYR A 217 10.63 10.30 12.15
N TYR A 218 10.03 10.17 10.97
CA TYR A 218 10.70 10.46 9.70
C TYR A 218 11.08 11.94 9.57
N VAL A 219 10.22 12.87 9.98
CA VAL A 219 10.54 14.31 9.99
C VAL A 219 11.70 14.61 10.93
N GLN A 220 11.68 14.05 12.15
CA GLN A 220 12.72 14.26 13.17
C GLN A 220 14.10 13.72 12.76
N HIS A 221 14.13 12.64 11.97
CA HIS A 221 15.36 11.96 11.56
C HIS A 221 15.74 12.24 10.09
N GLU A 222 15.10 13.22 9.45
CA GLU A 222 15.35 13.62 8.05
C GLU A 222 15.22 12.44 7.05
N ILE A 223 14.31 11.52 7.32
CA ILE A 223 14.03 10.37 6.45
C ILE A 223 13.00 10.78 5.40
N SER A 224 13.35 10.63 4.11
CA SER A 224 12.49 11.06 2.99
C SER A 224 11.28 10.14 2.72
N THR A 225 11.21 8.98 3.37
CA THR A 225 10.11 8.03 3.24
C THR A 225 8.80 8.68 3.68
N ARG A 226 7.75 8.55 2.85
CA ARG A 226 6.43 9.12 3.16
C ARG A 226 5.55 8.10 3.88
N VAL A 227 4.70 8.57 4.80
CA VAL A 227 3.66 7.73 5.41
C VAL A 227 2.39 7.80 4.57
N LYS A 228 1.93 6.65 4.08
CA LYS A 228 0.69 6.49 3.30
C LYS A 228 -0.30 5.65 4.10
N ALA A 229 -1.19 6.29 4.86
CA ALA A 229 -2.18 5.59 5.67
C ALA A 229 -3.13 4.74 4.80
N CYS A 230 -3.56 3.59 5.34
CA CYS A 230 -4.49 2.67 4.67
C CYS A 230 -5.31 1.85 5.68
N SER A 231 -6.31 1.14 5.17
CA SER A 231 -7.15 0.23 5.96
C SER A 231 -7.91 0.92 7.11
N CYS A 232 -8.35 2.17 6.89
CA CYS A 232 -9.39 2.80 7.70
C CYS A 232 -10.75 2.12 7.42
N MET A 233 -11.58 2.03 8.44
CA MET A 233 -12.92 1.43 8.39
C MET A 233 -14.04 2.48 8.41
N SER A 234 -13.69 3.76 8.53
CA SER A 234 -14.64 4.87 8.52
C SER A 234 -14.05 6.18 7.98
N VAL A 235 -14.93 7.06 7.51
CA VAL A 235 -14.57 8.44 7.13
C VAL A 235 -14.03 9.21 8.33
N GLU A 236 -14.55 8.96 9.53
CA GLU A 236 -14.04 9.57 10.77
C GLU A 236 -12.56 9.28 11.00
N GLU A 237 -12.11 8.04 10.78
CA GLU A 237 -10.69 7.66 10.89
C GLU A 237 -9.83 8.32 9.82
N ILE A 238 -10.33 8.42 8.58
CA ILE A 238 -9.66 9.16 7.49
C ILE A 238 -9.43 10.61 7.91
N LEU A 239 -10.44 11.26 8.53
CA LEU A 239 -10.34 12.63 9.02
C LEU A 239 -9.45 12.79 10.26
N GLN A 240 -9.40 11.78 11.13
CA GLN A 240 -8.44 11.74 12.25
C GLN A 240 -6.99 11.74 11.76
N LEU A 241 -6.74 11.22 10.56
CA LEU A 241 -5.42 11.22 9.92
C LEU A 241 -5.21 12.37 8.92
N ALA A 242 -6.10 13.35 8.82
CA ALA A 242 -5.87 14.53 7.99
C ALA A 242 -4.56 15.24 8.40
N GLY A 243 -3.63 15.40 7.47
CA GLY A 243 -2.24 15.83 7.72
C GLY A 243 -1.19 14.73 7.55
N VAL A 244 -1.59 13.46 7.38
CA VAL A 244 -0.68 12.40 6.93
C VAL A 244 -0.21 12.69 5.50
N ALA A 245 1.01 12.28 5.14
CA ALA A 245 1.64 12.62 3.87
C ALA A 245 0.86 12.07 2.66
N ALA A 246 0.22 10.91 2.80
CA ALA A 246 -0.71 10.35 1.82
C ALA A 246 -1.75 9.44 2.48
N HIS A 247 -2.89 9.26 1.84
CA HIS A 247 -3.92 8.32 2.27
C HIS A 247 -4.45 7.58 1.03
N THR A 248 -4.39 6.26 1.04
CA THR A 248 -5.06 5.44 0.02
C THR A 248 -6.44 5.07 0.54
N ILE A 249 -7.48 5.54 -0.15
CA ILE A 249 -8.87 5.37 0.27
C ILE A 249 -9.66 4.59 -0.78
N PRO A 250 -10.66 3.79 -0.38
CA PRO A 250 -11.49 3.08 -1.33
C PRO A 250 -12.43 4.06 -2.07
N PRO A 251 -12.88 3.73 -3.29
CA PRO A 251 -13.73 4.62 -4.10
C PRO A 251 -15.00 5.10 -3.38
N GLU A 252 -15.63 4.24 -2.58
CA GLU A 252 -16.87 4.54 -1.88
C GLU A 252 -16.73 5.63 -0.80
N ASP A 253 -15.56 5.76 -0.19
CA ASP A 253 -15.32 6.80 0.82
C ASP A 253 -15.07 8.16 0.17
N LEU A 254 -14.59 8.20 -1.07
CA LEU A 254 -14.46 9.46 -1.83
C LEU A 254 -15.81 10.16 -1.99
N GLU A 255 -16.85 9.41 -2.37
CA GLU A 255 -18.20 9.96 -2.56
C GLU A 255 -18.79 10.49 -1.25
N ARG A 256 -18.57 9.75 -0.15
CA ARG A 256 -18.99 10.17 1.19
C ARG A 256 -18.30 11.47 1.61
N LEU A 257 -16.98 11.55 1.47
CA LEU A 257 -16.20 12.75 1.76
C LEU A 257 -16.66 13.95 0.90
N ALA A 258 -16.92 13.73 -0.39
CA ALA A 258 -17.39 14.76 -1.30
C ALA A 258 -18.80 15.26 -0.96
N GLY A 259 -19.65 14.42 -0.37
CA GLY A 259 -21.01 14.78 0.06
C GLY A 259 -21.09 15.57 1.37
N MET A 260 -19.98 15.74 2.08
CA MET A 260 -19.94 16.36 3.42
C MET A 260 -19.43 17.80 3.38
N ASN A 261 -20.03 18.66 4.22
CA ASN A 261 -19.51 20.00 4.53
C ASN A 261 -19.39 20.15 6.05
N GLU A 262 -18.29 20.70 6.53
CA GLU A 262 -18.03 20.88 7.95
C GLU A 262 -17.23 22.17 8.21
N ALA A 263 -17.34 22.73 9.42
CA ALA A 263 -16.52 23.87 9.82
C ALA A 263 -15.04 23.48 9.89
N VAL A 264 -14.14 24.33 9.37
CA VAL A 264 -12.69 24.07 9.37
C VAL A 264 -12.16 23.77 10.78
N ASP A 265 -12.52 24.58 11.78
CA ASP A 265 -12.14 24.36 13.19
C ASP A 265 -12.55 22.98 13.74
N SER A 266 -13.64 22.40 13.22
CA SER A 266 -14.11 21.07 13.65
C SER A 266 -13.25 19.97 13.03
N LEU A 267 -12.93 20.09 11.74
CA LEU A 267 -12.03 19.19 11.03
C LEU A 267 -10.61 19.22 11.61
N GLU A 268 -10.10 20.41 11.94
CA GLU A 268 -8.79 20.56 12.57
C GLU A 268 -8.72 19.89 13.95
N LYS A 269 -9.80 19.96 14.74
CA LYS A 269 -9.88 19.29 16.06
C LYS A 269 -9.97 17.77 15.97
N LYS A 270 -10.44 17.22 14.85
CA LYS A 270 -10.47 15.76 14.62
C LYS A 270 -9.07 15.22 14.32
N SER A 271 -8.23 16.00 13.65
CA SER A 271 -6.89 15.57 13.23
C SER A 271 -5.95 15.32 14.41
N LEU A 272 -5.34 14.14 14.43
CA LEU A 272 -4.32 13.79 15.41
C LEU A 272 -3.01 14.55 15.17
N PHE A 273 -2.72 14.97 13.94
CA PHE A 273 -1.50 15.73 13.57
C PHE A 273 -1.52 17.19 14.04
N ARG A 274 -2.68 17.72 14.45
CA ARG A 274 -2.82 19.10 14.96
C ARG A 274 -2.99 19.16 16.47
N SER A 275 -3.21 18.02 17.12
CA SER A 275 -3.20 17.92 18.57
C SER A 275 -1.76 17.98 19.09
N ASN A 276 -1.52 18.56 20.28
CA ASN A 276 -0.20 18.64 20.92
C ASN A 276 0.30 17.26 21.43
N ALA A 277 0.21 16.21 20.60
CA ALA A 277 0.68 14.87 20.90
C ALA A 277 2.21 14.71 20.68
N SER A 278 2.98 15.78 20.85
CA SER A 278 4.43 15.81 20.61
C SER A 278 5.27 15.39 21.83
N VAL A 279 4.72 14.63 22.79
CA VAL A 279 5.39 14.36 24.08
C VAL A 279 5.94 12.94 24.20
N ALA A 280 5.38 11.95 23.50
CA ALA A 280 5.79 10.55 23.67
C ALA A 280 7.06 10.15 22.89
N LEU A 281 7.37 10.83 21.78
CA LEU A 281 8.52 10.51 20.93
C LEU A 281 9.87 11.04 21.46
N GLN A 282 9.86 12.08 22.29
CA GLN A 282 11.09 12.72 22.80
C GLN A 282 11.95 11.84 23.73
N GLN A 283 11.47 10.65 24.10
CA GLN A 283 12.19 9.75 25.02
C GLN A 283 12.65 8.43 24.39
N GLN A 284 12.38 8.17 23.10
CA GLN A 284 12.88 6.97 22.46
C GLN A 284 14.29 7.22 21.91
N LEU A 285 15.27 6.46 22.44
CA LEU A 285 16.61 6.39 21.86
C LEU A 285 16.51 6.12 20.35
N PRO A 286 17.29 6.81 19.50
CA PRO A 286 17.32 6.52 18.08
C PRO A 286 17.66 5.04 17.88
N ARG A 287 16.71 4.30 17.29
CA ARG A 287 16.88 2.88 16.96
C ARG A 287 17.30 2.77 15.51
N SER A 288 18.21 1.83 15.24
CA SER A 288 18.64 1.48 13.89
C SER A 288 18.67 -0.04 13.74
N TYR A 289 18.16 -0.55 12.62
CA TYR A 289 17.87 -1.96 12.40
C TYR A 289 18.47 -2.54 11.13
N ILE A 290 18.79 -1.72 10.13
CA ILE A 290 19.22 -2.22 8.81
C ILE A 290 20.45 -3.13 8.87
N GLU A 291 21.40 -2.84 9.77
CA GLU A 291 22.58 -3.67 10.06
C GLU A 291 22.45 -4.51 11.35
N ASN A 292 21.27 -4.54 11.98
CA ASN A 292 21.04 -5.20 13.27
C ASN A 292 19.79 -6.10 13.25
N GLU A 293 19.89 -7.20 12.49
CA GLU A 293 18.81 -8.19 12.38
C GLU A 293 18.36 -8.74 13.74
N ALA A 294 19.31 -9.09 14.61
CA ALA A 294 19.01 -9.67 15.92
C ALA A 294 18.20 -8.69 16.79
N GLY A 295 18.62 -7.42 16.85
CA GLY A 295 17.92 -6.37 17.57
C GLY A 295 16.52 -6.12 16.99
N TYR A 296 16.40 -6.04 15.66
CA TYR A 296 15.11 -5.90 15.00
C TYR A 296 14.16 -7.03 15.39
N ARG A 297 14.59 -8.30 15.25
CA ARG A 297 13.74 -9.45 15.53
C ARG A 297 13.27 -9.49 16.99
N VAL A 298 14.13 -9.14 17.94
CA VAL A 298 13.77 -9.09 19.37
C VAL A 298 12.75 -7.96 19.63
N HIS A 299 13.00 -6.75 19.14
CA HIS A 299 12.08 -5.63 19.38
C HIS A 299 10.74 -5.82 18.66
N PHE A 300 10.76 -6.30 17.41
CA PHE A 300 9.53 -6.59 16.67
C PHE A 300 8.71 -7.70 17.33
N ALA A 301 9.36 -8.74 17.87
CA ALA A 301 8.67 -9.79 18.62
C ALA A 301 8.06 -9.29 19.94
N ALA A 302 8.69 -8.31 20.60
CA ALA A 302 8.17 -7.72 21.84
C ALA A 302 7.10 -6.65 21.60
N SER A 303 6.99 -6.12 20.39
CA SER A 303 6.12 -5.00 20.04
C SER A 303 4.64 -5.35 20.24
N ASP A 304 3.93 -4.49 20.95
CA ASP A 304 2.51 -4.65 21.30
C ASP A 304 2.20 -6.03 21.93
N GLY A 305 3.09 -6.52 22.79
CA GLY A 305 2.93 -7.84 23.43
C GLY A 305 2.96 -9.02 22.44
N GLY A 306 3.61 -8.84 21.29
CA GLY A 306 3.69 -9.82 20.20
C GLY A 306 2.56 -9.70 19.17
N ARG A 307 1.57 -8.81 19.39
CA ARG A 307 0.47 -8.61 18.43
C ARG A 307 0.94 -8.03 17.11
N GLY A 308 2.02 -7.23 17.09
CA GLY A 308 2.59 -6.72 15.84
C GLY A 308 2.97 -7.83 14.85
N GLN A 309 3.56 -8.92 15.35
CA GLN A 309 3.82 -10.10 14.53
C GLN A 309 2.51 -10.79 14.12
N ALA A 310 1.60 -11.02 15.06
CA ALA A 310 0.32 -11.68 14.77
C ALA A 310 -0.45 -10.97 13.64
N ARG A 311 -0.51 -9.64 13.66
CA ARG A 311 -1.14 -8.80 12.63
C ARG A 311 -0.43 -8.91 11.27
N LEU A 312 0.91 -8.87 11.25
CA LEU A 312 1.69 -9.08 10.03
C LEU A 312 1.41 -10.45 9.39
N PHE A 313 1.49 -11.53 10.19
CA PHE A 313 1.27 -12.87 9.69
C PHE A 313 -0.18 -13.09 9.24
N GLN A 314 -1.17 -12.51 9.94
CA GLN A 314 -2.57 -12.54 9.54
C GLN A 314 -2.77 -11.86 8.18
N ALA A 315 -2.21 -10.65 7.99
CA ALA A 315 -2.34 -9.91 6.74
C ALA A 315 -1.69 -10.66 5.57
N ILE A 316 -0.49 -11.23 5.76
CA ILE A 316 0.18 -12.06 4.75
C ILE A 316 -0.67 -13.29 4.41
N ALA A 317 -1.25 -13.96 5.40
CA ALA A 317 -2.09 -15.14 5.18
C ALA A 317 -3.34 -14.82 4.37
N ILE A 318 -4.03 -13.71 4.68
CA ILE A 318 -5.21 -13.25 3.93
C ILE A 318 -4.83 -12.92 2.49
N PHE A 319 -3.76 -12.14 2.28
CA PHE A 319 -3.32 -11.82 0.93
C PHE A 319 -2.85 -13.05 0.16
N ALA A 320 -2.20 -14.03 0.79
CA ALA A 320 -1.82 -15.29 0.17
C ALA A 320 -3.04 -16.13 -0.24
N ASP A 321 -4.10 -16.14 0.56
CA ASP A 321 -5.37 -16.79 0.16
C ASP A 321 -5.97 -16.11 -1.09
N PHE A 322 -5.99 -14.78 -1.14
CA PHE A 322 -6.41 -14.04 -2.34
C PHE A 322 -5.49 -14.31 -3.54
N GLN A 323 -4.18 -14.41 -3.34
CA GLN A 323 -3.24 -14.79 -4.38
C GLN A 323 -3.60 -16.17 -4.97
N HIS A 324 -3.84 -17.19 -4.14
CA HIS A 324 -4.25 -18.50 -4.62
C HIS A 324 -5.64 -18.49 -5.28
N LYS A 325 -6.55 -17.60 -4.86
CA LYS A 325 -7.85 -17.41 -5.53
C LYS A 325 -7.68 -16.82 -6.92
N VAL A 326 -6.89 -15.76 -7.08
CA VAL A 326 -6.67 -15.12 -8.38
C VAL A 326 -5.83 -16.00 -9.31
N GLU A 327 -4.87 -16.77 -8.81
CA GLU A 327 -4.15 -17.76 -9.61
C GLU A 327 -5.08 -18.87 -10.13
N ARG A 328 -6.13 -19.25 -9.40
CA ARG A 328 -7.16 -20.19 -9.91
C ARG A 328 -8.00 -19.56 -11.03
N VAL A 329 -8.36 -18.28 -10.90
CA VAL A 329 -9.06 -17.53 -11.96
C VAL A 329 -8.18 -17.44 -13.21
N MET A 330 -6.90 -17.13 -13.05
CA MET A 330 -5.94 -16.98 -14.16
C MET A 330 -5.38 -18.31 -14.68
N GLY A 331 -5.50 -19.38 -13.90
CA GLY A 331 -5.03 -20.71 -14.24
C GLY A 331 -5.97 -21.43 -15.20
N GLY A 332 -7.26 -21.08 -15.21
CA GLY A 332 -8.31 -21.79 -15.94
C GLY A 332 -8.56 -21.31 -17.36
N GLN A 333 -7.99 -22.01 -18.33
CA GLN A 333 -8.73 -23.01 -19.10
C GLN A 333 -8.03 -24.35 -18.96
#